data_AF-A0A9E0LBS0-F1
#
_entry.id   AF-A0A9E0LBS0-F1
#
_cell.length_a   1.000
_cell.length_b   1.000
_cell.length_c   1.000
_cell.angle_alpha   90.00
_cell.angle_beta   90.00
_cell.angle_gamma   90.00
#
_symmetry.space_group_name_H-M   'P 1'
#
loop_
_entity.id
_entity.type
_entity.pdbx_description
1 polymer ?
#
loop_
_entity_poly.entity_id
_entity_poly.type
_entity_poly.pdbx_seq_one_letter_code
_entity_poly.pdbx_strand_id
1 'polypeptide(L)'
;MSTLQISLAVIGAVLLALIVAYNAWTNHKNAPRRAERSDAPRQEPAFDGATPLPNMADAQGHPPPEDRDGDFAATVPDESALALALPPSSHSAERRPALDALIDAIAPLSLDHQVSGEAALAALPPTRRAGSKPFAIEGQNEESGQWEMPAPGQRYRAFQAGVQLANRT
;
A
#
# COMPACT_ATOMS: atom_id res chain seq x y z
N MET A 1 39.48 -42.20 2.75
CA MET A 1 39.20 -40.74 2.69
C MET A 1 40.55 -40.03 2.64
N SER A 2 40.83 -39.26 1.59
CA SER A 2 42.14 -38.59 1.47
C SER A 2 42.24 -37.40 2.42
N THR A 3 43.46 -37.08 2.89
CA THR A 3 43.71 -35.93 3.78
C THR A 3 43.22 -34.61 3.19
N LEU A 4 43.23 -34.49 1.86
CA LEU A 4 42.70 -33.34 1.11
C LEU A 4 41.18 -33.24 1.16
N GLN A 5 40.46 -34.36 1.08
CA GLN A 5 39.00 -34.37 1.24
C GLN A 5 38.61 -33.97 2.66
N ILE A 6 39.34 -34.46 3.66
CA ILE A 6 39.10 -34.14 5.07
C ILE A 6 39.38 -32.65 5.34
N SER A 7 40.51 -32.11 4.87
CA SER A 7 40.83 -30.70 5.08
C SER A 7 39.84 -29.77 4.39
N LEU A 8 39.41 -30.09 3.17
CA LEU A 8 38.41 -29.30 2.45
C LEU A 8 37.05 -29.34 3.16
N ALA A 9 36.64 -30.50 3.65
CA ALA A 9 35.40 -30.65 4.42
C ALA A 9 35.44 -29.82 5.72
N VAL A 10 36.57 -29.84 6.45
CA VAL A 10 36.75 -29.05 7.66
C VAL A 10 36.70 -27.55 7.36
N ILE A 11 37.41 -27.08 6.33
CA ILE A 11 37.39 -25.67 5.93
C ILE A 11 35.98 -25.23 5.54
N GLY A 12 35.25 -26.05 4.77
CA GLY A 12 33.86 -25.77 4.39
C GLY A 12 32.93 -25.66 5.60
N ALA A 13 33.07 -26.57 6.57
CA ALA A 13 32.28 -26.53 7.80
C ALA A 13 32.56 -25.27 8.63
N VAL A 14 33.83 -24.87 8.74
CA VAL A 14 34.24 -23.63 9.44
C VAL A 14 33.67 -22.39 8.75
N LEU A 15 33.73 -22.31 7.42
CA LEU A 15 33.16 -21.21 6.64
C LEU A 15 31.64 -21.09 6.83
N LEU A 16 30.91 -22.21 6.76
CA LEU A 16 29.47 -22.23 7.00
C LEU A 16 29.13 -21.77 8.42
N ALA A 17 29.87 -22.25 9.43
CA ALA A 17 29.66 -21.84 10.82
C ALA A 17 29.86 -20.34 11.00
N LEU A 18 30.89 -19.76 10.38
CA LEU A 18 31.15 -18.31 10.42
C LEU A 18 30.03 -17.50 9.75
N ILE A 19 29.56 -17.92 8.57
CA ILE A 19 28.46 -17.26 7.84
C ILE A 19 27.17 -17.31 8.66
N VAL A 20 26.84 -18.47 9.24
CA VAL A 20 25.63 -18.64 10.06
C VAL A 20 25.71 -17.77 11.32
N ALA A 21 26.85 -17.76 12.02
CA ALA A 21 27.05 -16.92 13.20
C ALA A 21 26.92 -15.43 12.85
N TYR A 22 27.53 -14.98 11.76
CA TYR A 22 27.45 -13.59 11.30
C TYR A 22 26.02 -13.19 10.92
N ASN A 23 25.31 -14.06 10.19
CA ASN A 23 23.92 -13.82 9.80
C ASN A 23 22.99 -13.83 11.01
N ALA A 24 23.17 -14.75 11.96
CA ALA A 24 22.37 -14.81 13.19
C ALA A 24 22.58 -13.55 14.05
N TRP A 25 23.83 -13.09 14.18
CA TRP A 25 24.16 -11.87 14.90
C TRP A 25 23.56 -10.62 14.24
N THR A 26 23.69 -10.52 12.92
CA THR A 26 23.10 -9.41 12.14
C THR A 26 21.57 -9.41 12.24
N ASN A 27 20.93 -10.58 12.17
CA ASN A 27 19.49 -10.73 12.32
C ASN A 27 19.02 -10.39 13.73
N HIS A 28 19.76 -10.80 14.77
CA HIS A 28 19.43 -10.46 16.16
C HIS A 28 19.54 -8.95 16.42
N LYS A 29 20.58 -8.28 15.90
CA LYS A 29 20.73 -6.82 16.02
C LYS A 29 19.62 -6.05 15.32
N ASN A 30 19.13 -6.57 14.20
CA ASN A 30 18.11 -5.92 13.39
C ASN A 30 16.70 -6.52 13.62
N ALA A 31 16.52 -7.34 14.65
CA ALA A 31 15.25 -7.96 14.94
C ALA A 31 14.23 -6.89 15.38
N PRO A 32 13.13 -6.68 14.65
CA PRO A 32 12.10 -5.75 15.08
C PRO A 32 11.51 -6.25 16.40
N ARG A 33 11.39 -5.37 17.39
CA ARG A 33 10.72 -5.67 18.67
C ARG A 33 9.30 -6.07 18.34
N ARG A 34 9.05 -7.38 18.28
CA ARG A 34 7.71 -7.92 18.03
C ARG A 34 6.81 -7.37 19.14
N ALA A 35 5.79 -6.60 18.75
CA ALA A 35 4.69 -6.35 19.65
C ALA A 35 4.19 -7.73 20.11
N GLU A 36 4.24 -7.99 21.42
CA GLU A 36 3.58 -9.15 21.99
C GLU A 36 2.13 -9.07 21.53
N ARG A 37 1.76 -10.01 20.66
CA ARG A 37 0.39 -10.15 20.19
C ARG A 37 -0.38 -10.61 21.43
N SER A 38 -0.93 -9.67 22.18
CA SER A 38 -1.95 -9.97 23.18
C SER A 38 -3.01 -10.80 22.47
N ASP A 39 -3.27 -12.00 22.96
CA ASP A 39 -4.36 -12.89 22.55
C ASP A 39 -5.71 -12.24 22.87
N ALA A 40 -6.00 -11.10 22.23
CA ALA A 40 -7.34 -10.56 22.17
C ALA A 40 -8.12 -11.38 21.13
N PRO A 41 -9.28 -11.96 21.49
CA PRO A 41 -10.08 -12.73 20.55
C PRO A 41 -10.42 -11.85 19.34
N ARG A 42 -10.17 -12.40 18.14
CA ARG A 42 -10.49 -11.77 16.86
C ARG A 42 -11.97 -11.41 16.84
N GLN A 43 -12.27 -10.12 16.91
CA GLN A 43 -13.63 -9.60 16.80
C GLN A 43 -13.91 -9.38 15.31
N GLU A 44 -14.58 -10.35 14.68
CA GLU A 44 -15.13 -10.20 13.34
C GLU A 44 -16.26 -9.15 13.40
N PRO A 45 -16.28 -8.12 12.52
CA PRO A 45 -17.39 -7.19 12.44
C PRO A 45 -18.63 -7.93 11.92
N ALA A 46 -19.64 -8.13 12.77
CA ALA A 46 -20.93 -8.67 12.37
C ALA A 46 -21.71 -7.59 11.58
N PHE A 47 -21.94 -7.85 10.30
CA PHE A 47 -22.78 -7.03 9.42
C PHE A 47 -24.23 -7.55 9.42
N ASP A 48 -24.83 -7.78 10.59
CA ASP A 48 -26.25 -8.14 10.70
C ASP A 48 -27.10 -6.90 10.97
N GLY A 49 -27.20 -6.07 9.94
CA GLY A 49 -28.19 -4.99 9.83
C GLY A 49 -29.50 -5.51 9.24
N ALA A 50 -30.20 -6.41 9.95
CA ALA A 50 -31.57 -6.77 9.61
C ALA A 50 -32.54 -5.74 10.21
N THR A 51 -32.85 -4.67 9.48
CA THR A 51 -34.00 -3.83 9.74
C THR A 51 -35.27 -4.56 9.28
N PRO A 52 -36.23 -4.90 10.17
CA PRO A 52 -37.49 -5.49 9.74
C PRO A 52 -38.36 -4.40 9.11
N LEU A 53 -38.60 -4.48 7.79
CA LEU A 53 -39.63 -3.71 7.12
C LEU A 53 -41.01 -4.34 7.42
N PRO A 54 -42.04 -3.56 7.82
CA PRO A 54 -43.37 -4.09 8.01
C PRO A 54 -44.02 -4.46 6.67
N ASN A 55 -44.47 -5.70 6.59
CA ASN A 55 -45.23 -6.28 5.48
C ASN A 55 -46.64 -5.64 5.42
N MET A 56 -46.90 -4.81 4.41
CA MET A 56 -48.28 -4.47 4.01
C MET A 56 -48.63 -5.29 2.78
N ALA A 57 -49.37 -6.37 3.01
CA ALA A 57 -50.08 -7.09 1.97
C ALA A 57 -51.57 -6.72 2.02
N ASP A 58 -52.11 -6.49 0.82
CA ASP A 58 -53.50 -6.67 0.40
C ASP A 58 -54.54 -5.56 0.65
N ALA A 59 -54.76 -4.74 -0.39
CA ALA A 59 -56.06 -4.14 -0.71
C ALA A 59 -56.23 -3.95 -2.24
N GLN A 60 -56.67 -5.02 -2.89
CA GLN A 60 -57.60 -5.14 -4.04
C GLN A 60 -57.85 -3.93 -4.99
N GLY A 61 -57.46 -4.11 -6.27
CA GLY A 61 -58.38 -4.19 -7.43
C GLY A 61 -59.02 -2.92 -8.03
N HIS A 62 -58.48 -2.42 -9.16
CA HIS A 62 -59.27 -1.91 -10.30
C HIS A 62 -58.44 -1.77 -11.62
N PRO A 63 -58.96 -2.14 -12.81
CA PRO A 63 -58.25 -2.15 -14.12
C PRO A 63 -58.39 -0.82 -14.95
N PRO A 64 -57.72 -0.66 -16.13
CA PRO A 64 -57.24 0.60 -16.72
C PRO A 64 -58.16 1.24 -17.78
N PRO A 65 -57.82 2.44 -18.31
CA PRO A 65 -57.33 2.56 -19.72
C PRO A 65 -56.22 3.64 -19.91
N GLU A 66 -55.16 3.35 -20.68
CA GLU A 66 -54.86 3.78 -22.08
C GLU A 66 -54.40 5.25 -22.29
N ASP A 67 -53.46 5.38 -23.23
CA ASP A 67 -52.90 6.57 -23.88
C ASP A 67 -51.72 7.31 -23.23
N ARG A 68 -50.51 7.02 -23.73
CA ARG A 68 -49.73 8.03 -24.46
C ARG A 68 -48.52 7.46 -25.19
N ASP A 69 -48.53 7.72 -26.49
CA ASP A 69 -47.47 7.49 -27.47
C ASP A 69 -46.18 8.23 -27.11
N GLY A 70 -45.04 7.62 -27.43
CA GLY A 70 -43.73 8.20 -27.16
C GLY A 70 -42.59 7.32 -27.67
N ASP A 71 -42.60 7.10 -28.98
CA ASP A 71 -41.58 6.44 -29.78
C ASP A 71 -40.19 7.07 -29.55
N PHE A 72 -39.32 6.43 -28.75
CA PHE A 72 -37.90 6.82 -28.66
C PHE A 72 -37.10 6.08 -29.72
N ALA A 73 -37.20 6.61 -30.94
CA ALA A 73 -36.32 6.28 -32.05
C ALA A 73 -34.87 6.60 -31.68
N ALA A 74 -34.00 5.61 -31.90
CA ALA A 74 -32.56 5.74 -31.81
C ALA A 74 -32.05 6.72 -32.87
N THR A 75 -31.64 7.90 -32.44
CA THR A 75 -30.96 8.88 -33.29
C THR A 75 -29.48 8.87 -32.93
N VAL A 76 -28.68 8.28 -33.80
CA VAL A 76 -27.21 8.37 -33.79
C VAL A 76 -26.84 9.76 -34.33
N PRO A 77 -26.16 10.64 -33.56
CA PRO A 77 -25.67 11.89 -34.09
C PRO A 77 -24.25 11.71 -34.66
N ASP A 78 -24.19 11.80 -35.99
CA ASP A 78 -23.19 12.47 -36.83
C ASP A 78 -21.72 12.56 -36.37
N GLU A 79 -20.86 11.97 -37.20
CA GLU A 79 -19.42 11.73 -37.02
C GLU A 79 -18.54 12.90 -37.50
N SER A 80 -18.96 14.16 -37.37
CA SER A 80 -18.22 15.28 -37.97
C SER A 80 -18.44 16.66 -37.32
N ALA A 81 -18.19 16.81 -36.02
CA ALA A 81 -17.85 18.12 -35.42
C ALA A 81 -17.47 17.98 -33.95
N LEU A 82 -16.18 17.74 -33.65
CA LEU A 82 -15.56 18.10 -32.37
C LEU A 82 -14.04 17.93 -32.52
N ALA A 83 -13.44 18.83 -33.30
CA ALA A 83 -12.04 19.19 -33.11
C ALA A 83 -11.91 19.93 -31.76
N LEU A 84 -12.12 19.20 -30.67
CA LEU A 84 -11.86 19.70 -29.33
C LEU A 84 -10.39 19.40 -29.05
N ALA A 85 -9.60 20.48 -29.07
CA ALA A 85 -8.20 20.49 -28.73
C ALA A 85 -7.95 19.59 -27.52
N LEU A 86 -7.16 18.51 -27.72
CA LEU A 86 -6.54 17.80 -26.61
C LEU A 86 -5.82 18.87 -25.78
N PRO A 87 -6.10 19.01 -24.47
CA PRO A 87 -5.21 19.77 -23.62
C PRO A 87 -3.82 19.15 -23.79
N PRO A 88 -2.73 19.93 -23.94
CA PRO A 88 -1.41 19.36 -23.88
C PRO A 88 -1.35 18.61 -22.55
N SER A 89 -1.12 17.29 -22.62
CA SER A 89 -0.71 16.51 -21.47
C SER A 89 0.62 17.10 -21.05
N SER A 90 0.54 18.16 -20.25
CA SER A 90 1.59 18.53 -19.33
C SER A 90 1.71 17.31 -18.43
N HIS A 91 2.59 16.40 -18.84
CA HIS A 91 3.39 15.62 -17.93
C HIS A 91 4.22 16.61 -17.11
N SER A 92 3.53 17.44 -16.32
CA SER A 92 4.02 17.77 -15.01
C SER A 92 4.43 16.41 -14.45
N ALA A 93 5.67 16.29 -14.02
CA ALA A 93 6.09 15.18 -13.21
C ALA A 93 5.26 15.26 -11.92
N GLU A 94 3.98 14.89 -12.00
CA GLU A 94 3.15 14.51 -10.88
C GLU A 94 4.02 13.50 -10.18
N ARG A 95 4.57 13.93 -9.04
CA ARG A 95 5.51 13.18 -8.23
C ARG A 95 4.77 11.93 -7.82
N ARG A 96 4.86 10.89 -8.66
CA ARG A 96 4.28 9.60 -8.33
C ARG A 96 4.89 9.24 -6.99
N PRO A 97 4.05 8.92 -6.00
CA PRO A 97 4.55 8.33 -4.78
C PRO A 97 5.51 7.20 -5.18
N ALA A 98 6.68 7.19 -4.56
CA ALA A 98 7.64 6.10 -4.71
C ALA A 98 6.98 4.76 -4.35
N LEU A 99 5.98 4.76 -3.46
CA LEU A 99 5.18 3.59 -3.13
C LEU A 99 3.97 3.40 -4.07
N ASP A 100 3.80 2.17 -4.54
CA ASP A 100 2.71 1.75 -5.42
C ASP A 100 1.89 0.66 -4.72
N ALA A 101 0.64 0.96 -4.41
CA ALA A 101 -0.25 0.08 -3.64
C ALA A 101 -0.55 -1.27 -4.32
N LEU A 102 -0.31 -1.41 -5.64
CA LEU A 102 -0.53 -2.68 -6.35
C LEU A 102 0.62 -3.66 -6.17
N ILE A 103 1.84 -3.17 -5.94
CA ILE A 103 3.05 -3.99 -5.89
C ILE A 103 3.79 -3.89 -4.56
N ASP A 104 3.49 -2.89 -3.75
CA ASP A 104 4.11 -2.64 -2.45
C ASP A 104 3.14 -3.01 -1.33
N ALA A 105 3.62 -3.76 -0.35
CA ALA A 105 2.92 -3.89 0.93
C ALA A 105 3.22 -2.65 1.77
N ILE A 106 2.19 -1.81 1.96
CA ILE A 106 2.29 -0.53 2.65
C ILE A 106 1.76 -0.65 4.08
N ALA A 107 2.55 -0.21 5.05
CA ALA A 107 2.17 -0.08 6.45
C ALA A 107 2.07 1.41 6.82
N PRO A 108 0.90 1.90 7.29
CA PRO A 108 0.77 3.25 7.78
C PRO A 108 1.48 3.42 9.13
N LEU A 109 2.03 4.61 9.35
CA LEU A 109 2.72 5.03 10.56
C LEU A 109 2.06 6.31 11.08
N SER A 110 1.29 6.19 12.16
CA SER A 110 0.67 7.31 12.84
C SER A 110 1.68 8.05 13.71
N LEU A 111 1.53 9.37 13.80
CA LEU A 111 2.36 10.22 14.64
C LEU A 111 1.53 10.81 15.78
N ASP A 112 2.14 10.96 16.95
CA ASP A 112 1.50 11.66 18.08
C ASP A 112 1.43 13.18 17.84
N HIS A 113 2.39 13.71 17.08
CA HIS A 113 2.51 15.11 16.71
C HIS A 113 3.20 15.24 15.36
N GLN A 114 3.09 16.41 14.73
CA GLN A 114 3.76 16.69 13.47
C GLN A 114 5.29 16.60 13.64
N VAL A 115 5.96 15.93 12.71
CA VAL A 115 7.41 15.72 12.74
C VAL A 115 8.07 16.56 11.64
N SER A 116 9.18 17.22 11.97
CA SER A 116 9.96 17.97 10.97
C SER A 116 10.70 17.02 10.03
N GLY A 117 10.94 17.49 8.80
CA GLY A 117 11.64 16.71 7.78
C GLY A 117 13.06 16.34 8.18
N GLU A 118 13.79 17.21 8.90
CA GLU A 118 15.13 16.86 9.41
C GLU A 118 15.08 15.74 10.44
N ALA A 119 14.10 15.77 11.34
CA ALA A 119 13.91 14.73 12.35
C ALA A 119 13.50 13.40 11.69
N ALA A 120 12.60 13.46 10.70
CA ALA A 120 12.21 12.30 9.91
C ALA A 120 13.40 11.69 9.17
N LEU A 121 14.22 12.52 8.50
CA LEU A 121 15.43 12.10 7.81
C LEU A 121 16.46 11.47 8.75
N ALA A 122 16.64 12.03 9.95
CA ALA A 122 17.54 11.49 10.97
C ALA A 122 17.07 10.15 11.53
N ALA A 123 15.75 9.90 11.53
CA ALA A 123 15.14 8.66 11.98
C ALA A 123 15.02 7.59 10.86
N LEU A 124 15.34 7.93 9.61
CA LEU A 124 15.27 6.97 8.52
C LEU A 124 16.23 5.79 8.77
N PRO A 125 15.82 4.55 8.46
CA PRO A 125 16.72 3.41 8.53
C PRO A 125 17.96 3.61 7.65
N PRO A 126 19.14 3.14 8.09
CA PRO A 126 20.38 3.29 7.34
C PRO A 126 20.38 2.50 6.01
N THR A 127 19.43 1.58 5.82
CA THR A 127 19.26 0.80 4.60
C THR A 127 17.89 1.03 3.96
N ARG A 128 17.86 1.07 2.63
CA ARG A 128 16.62 1.13 1.83
C ARG A 128 16.15 -0.26 1.39
N ARG A 129 16.37 -1.25 2.26
CA ARG A 129 16.08 -2.67 1.97
C ARG A 129 15.56 -3.41 3.20
N ALA A 130 14.49 -4.17 3.01
CA ALA A 130 14.00 -5.17 3.95
C ALA A 130 14.44 -6.55 3.47
N GLY A 131 15.59 -7.02 3.97
CA GLY A 131 16.27 -8.20 3.44
C GLY A 131 16.67 -8.03 1.97
N SER A 132 16.17 -8.90 1.09
CA SER A 132 16.42 -8.83 -0.35
C SER A 132 15.43 -7.94 -1.11
N LYS A 133 14.47 -7.29 -0.45
CA LYS A 133 13.43 -6.48 -1.10
C LYS A 133 13.65 -4.97 -0.96
N PRO A 134 13.35 -4.16 -2.00
CA PRO A 134 13.32 -2.71 -1.90
C PRO A 134 12.36 -2.23 -0.79
N PHE A 135 12.79 -1.22 -0.05
CA PHE A 135 12.03 -0.61 1.04
C PHE A 135 12.10 0.92 0.95
N ALA A 136 10.95 1.57 1.09
CA ALA A 136 10.83 3.02 1.07
C ALA A 136 9.91 3.53 2.19
N ILE A 137 10.17 4.76 2.63
CA ILE A 137 9.35 5.49 3.59
C ILE A 137 8.98 6.81 2.96
N GLU A 138 7.72 7.18 3.08
CA GLU A 138 7.17 8.45 2.63
C GLU A 138 6.48 9.15 3.80
N GLY A 139 6.57 10.46 3.80
CA GLY A 139 5.83 11.33 4.71
C GLY A 139 4.71 12.04 3.96
N GLN A 140 3.55 12.16 4.58
CA GLN A 140 2.48 13.02 4.09
C GLN A 140 2.75 14.45 4.55
N ASN A 141 3.10 15.29 3.58
CA ASN A 141 3.42 16.69 3.82
C ASN A 141 2.21 17.39 4.45
N GLU A 142 2.46 18.21 5.47
CA GLU A 142 1.42 18.90 6.22
C GLU A 142 0.70 19.95 5.35
N GLU A 143 1.45 20.74 4.58
CA GLU A 143 0.93 21.84 3.77
C GLU A 143 0.28 21.34 2.49
N SER A 144 0.98 20.47 1.73
CA SER A 144 0.48 20.01 0.43
C SER A 144 -0.43 18.79 0.53
N GLY A 145 -0.37 18.04 1.63
CA GLY A 145 -1.08 16.78 1.80
C GLY A 145 -0.58 15.63 0.92
N GLN A 146 0.49 15.85 0.15
CA GLN A 146 1.05 14.86 -0.77
C GLN A 146 1.98 13.91 -0.03
N TRP A 147 2.02 12.65 -0.47
CA TRP A 147 3.01 11.68 -0.05
C TRP A 147 4.31 11.93 -0.81
N GLU A 148 5.39 12.14 -0.07
CA GLU A 148 6.70 12.42 -0.64
C GLU A 148 7.83 11.83 0.21
N MET A 149 9.04 11.75 -0.36
CA MET A 149 10.22 11.41 0.42
C MET A 149 10.52 12.56 1.40
N PRO A 150 10.80 12.27 2.69
CA PRO A 150 11.05 13.31 3.67
C PRO A 150 12.16 14.26 3.24
N ALA A 151 11.88 15.56 3.25
CA ALA A 151 12.79 16.60 2.79
C ALA A 151 13.03 17.65 3.89
N PRO A 152 14.22 18.28 3.96
CA PRO A 152 14.50 19.34 4.93
C PRO A 152 13.54 20.52 4.79
N GLY A 153 13.21 21.18 5.90
CA GLY A 153 12.29 22.31 5.94
C GLY A 153 10.80 21.96 5.75
N GLN A 154 10.45 20.70 5.50
CA GLN A 154 9.06 20.25 5.41
C GLN A 154 8.55 19.74 6.76
N ARG A 155 7.23 19.67 6.91
CA ARG A 155 6.56 19.07 8.08
C ARG A 155 5.65 17.94 7.62
N TYR A 156 5.58 16.90 8.42
CA TYR A 156 4.84 15.68 8.08
C TYR A 156 3.84 15.33 9.17
N ARG A 157 2.62 14.97 8.77
CA ARG A 157 1.52 14.60 9.69
C ARG A 157 1.27 13.10 9.79
N ALA A 158 1.76 12.34 8.81
CA ALA A 158 1.69 10.88 8.79
C ALA A 158 2.88 10.33 7.99
N PHE A 159 3.25 9.09 8.25
CA PHE A 159 4.22 8.36 7.43
C PHE A 159 3.61 7.07 6.92
N GLN A 160 4.20 6.51 5.87
CA GLN A 160 3.92 5.18 5.41
C GLN A 160 5.23 4.51 4.98
N ALA A 161 5.34 3.23 5.26
CA ALA A 161 6.52 2.43 4.94
C ALA A 161 6.09 1.27 4.05
N GLY A 162 6.79 1.05 2.94
CA GLY A 162 6.42 0.04 1.95
C GLY A 162 7.57 -0.87 1.56
N VAL A 163 7.25 -2.15 1.36
CA VAL A 163 8.18 -3.16 0.81
C VAL A 163 7.63 -3.68 -0.51
N GLN A 164 8.45 -3.64 -1.55
CA GLN A 164 8.06 -4.11 -2.87
C GLN A 164 7.94 -5.64 -2.92
N LEU A 165 6.73 -6.13 -3.20
CA LEU A 165 6.41 -7.55 -3.29
C LEU A 165 6.44 -8.09 -4.71
N ALA A 166 6.16 -7.25 -5.72
CA ALA A 166 6.16 -7.61 -7.13
C ALA A 166 7.03 -6.64 -7.95
N ASN A 167 7.56 -7.09 -9.08
CA ASN A 167 8.39 -6.24 -9.96
C ASN A 167 7.53 -5.18 -10.67
N ARG A 168 8.16 -4.07 -11.06
CA ARG A 168 7.52 -2.96 -11.81
C ARG A 168 7.44 -3.19 -13.32
N THR A 169 7.70 -4.41 -13.80
CA THR A 169 7.83 -4.79 -15.22
C THR A 169 6.66 -5.61 -15.69
#